data_AF-A0A925TIX2-F1
#
_entry.id   AF-A0A925TIX2-F1
#
_cell.length_a   1.000
_cell.length_b   1.000
_cell.length_c   1.000
_cell.angle_alpha   90.00
_cell.angle_beta   90.00
_cell.angle_gamma   90.00
#
_symmetry.space_group_name_H-M   'P 1'
#
loop_
_entity.id
_entity.type
_entity.pdbx_description
1 polymer ?
#
loop_
_entity_poly.entity_id
_entity_poly.type
_entity_poly.pdbx_seq_one_letter_code
_entity_poly.pdbx_strand_id
1 'polypeptide(L)'
;MPEQVAYQLTVNARGRLVDEQEFGDIIVKTGAGGELTRLKDVARIELAAGSYALRSLLNNTDAVAIPVFQAPGSNALQLSSDVRSAMEELKQNFPAGVEYRIVY
;
A
#
# COMPACT_ATOMS: atom_id res chain seq x y z
N MET A 1 14.74 54.12 -3.72
CA MET A 1 14.90 52.91 -4.54
C MET A 1 13.80 51.95 -4.13
N PRO A 2 13.04 51.31 -5.04
CA PRO A 2 11.93 50.46 -4.63
C PRO A 2 12.48 49.17 -3.99
N GLU A 3 11.88 48.75 -2.88
CA GLU A 3 12.21 47.50 -2.18
C GLU A 3 11.99 46.30 -3.13
N GLN A 4 13.01 45.46 -3.28
CA GLN A 4 12.89 44.18 -3.96
C GLN A 4 12.05 43.24 -3.08
N VAL A 5 10.83 42.96 -3.55
CA VAL A 5 9.96 41.96 -2.92
C VAL A 5 10.61 40.58 -3.07
N ALA A 6 10.89 39.92 -1.96
CA ALA A 6 11.44 38.57 -1.95
C ALA A 6 10.42 37.60 -2.58
N TYR A 7 10.79 36.99 -3.72
CA TYR A 7 9.99 35.98 -4.41
C TYR A 7 10.40 34.59 -3.91
N GLN A 8 9.45 33.85 -3.35
CA GLN A 8 9.66 32.46 -2.98
C GLN A 8 9.04 31.56 -4.05
N LEU A 9 9.86 30.77 -4.74
CA LEU A 9 9.41 29.77 -5.69
C LEU A 9 9.46 28.39 -5.06
N THR A 10 8.30 27.74 -4.91
CA THR A 10 8.26 26.34 -4.46
C THR A 10 8.71 25.45 -5.62
N VAL A 11 9.88 24.83 -5.48
CA VAL A 11 10.37 23.81 -6.41
C VAL A 11 9.98 22.44 -5.87
N ASN A 12 9.15 21.71 -6.62
CA ASN A 12 8.78 20.34 -6.29
C ASN A 12 9.69 19.37 -7.06
N ALA A 13 10.45 18.56 -6.31
CA ALA A 13 11.16 17.41 -6.88
C ALA A 13 10.21 16.21 -6.95
N ARG A 14 10.48 15.28 -7.88
CA ARG A 14 9.71 14.03 -7.96
C ARG A 14 9.97 13.22 -6.68
N GLY A 15 8.88 12.81 -6.03
CA GLY A 15 8.91 12.04 -4.79
C GLY A 15 9.24 10.56 -5.01
N ARG A 16 8.71 9.69 -4.14
CA ARG A 16 8.82 8.24 -4.34
C ARG A 16 8.07 7.83 -5.60
N LEU A 17 8.60 6.82 -6.28
CA LEU A 17 7.92 6.18 -7.41
C LEU A 17 6.70 5.41 -6.88
N VAL A 18 5.59 5.47 -7.60
CA VAL A 18 4.28 4.98 -7.11
C VAL A 18 3.67 3.87 -7.96
N ASP A 19 4.17 3.64 -9.17
CA ASP A 19 3.65 2.63 -10.09
C ASP A 19 4.75 1.83 -10.80
N GLU A 20 4.40 0.66 -11.35
CA GLU A 20 5.36 -0.21 -12.01
C GLU A 20 6.08 0.43 -13.21
N GLN A 21 5.43 1.36 -13.90
CA GLN A 21 6.01 2.01 -15.07
C GLN A 21 7.17 2.93 -14.66
N GLU A 22 6.96 3.71 -13.60
CA GLU A 22 7.98 4.56 -13.02
C GLU A 22 9.20 3.76 -12.53
N PHE A 23 8.97 2.62 -11.87
CA PHE A 23 10.06 1.69 -11.51
C PHE A 23 10.76 1.12 -12.75
N GLY A 24 10.00 0.81 -13.80
CA GLY A 24 10.53 0.28 -15.06
C GLY A 24 11.45 1.23 -15.80
N ASP A 25 11.24 2.52 -15.66
CA ASP A 25 12.03 3.56 -16.32
C ASP A 25 13.31 3.95 -15.57
N ILE A 26 13.60 3.33 -14.41
CA ILE A 26 14.87 3.52 -13.70
C ILE A 26 16.04 3.12 -14.61
N ILE A 27 16.97 4.04 -14.84
CA ILE A 27 18.21 3.76 -15.58
C ILE A 27 19.18 3.01 -14.67
N VAL A 28 19.55 1.79 -15.06
CA VAL A 28 20.49 0.94 -14.32
C VAL A 28 21.92 1.11 -14.85
N LYS A 29 22.06 1.41 -16.14
CA LYS A 29 23.37 1.62 -16.79
C LYS A 29 23.26 2.53 -18.01
N THR A 30 24.29 3.35 -18.21
CA THR A 30 24.52 4.09 -19.46
C THR A 30 25.77 3.52 -20.15
N GLY A 31 25.65 3.13 -21.41
CA GLY A 31 26.74 2.66 -22.26
C GLY A 31 27.62 3.80 -22.76
N ALA A 32 28.83 3.47 -23.23
CA ALA A 32 29.78 4.45 -23.72
C ALA A 32 29.31 5.16 -25.00
N GLY A 33 28.37 4.57 -25.75
CA GLY A 33 27.74 5.15 -26.93
C GLY A 33 26.43 5.90 -26.66
N GLY A 34 26.01 6.00 -25.39
CA GLY A 34 24.74 6.63 -25.00
C GLY A 34 23.56 5.67 -24.89
N GLU A 35 23.78 4.35 -24.98
CA GLU A 35 22.74 3.35 -24.77
C GLU A 35 22.25 3.40 -23.31
N LEU A 36 20.93 3.38 -23.11
CA LEU A 36 20.34 3.35 -21.78
C LEU A 36 19.76 1.97 -21.52
N THR A 37 20.22 1.32 -20.45
CA THR A 37 19.59 0.12 -19.92
C THR A 37 18.69 0.51 -18.76
N ARG A 38 17.40 0.20 -18.88
CA ARG A 38 16.38 0.47 -17.87
C ARG A 38 16.08 -0.79 -17.06
N LEU A 39 15.50 -0.64 -15.87
CA LEU A 39 15.19 -1.77 -15.00
C LEU A 39 14.26 -2.78 -15.68
N LYS A 40 13.27 -2.30 -16.43
CA LYS A 40 12.36 -3.16 -17.20
C LYS A 40 13.04 -3.99 -18.28
N ASP A 41 14.24 -3.61 -18.74
CA ASP A 41 14.99 -4.36 -19.75
C ASP A 41 15.63 -5.63 -19.15
N VAL A 42 15.73 -5.69 -17.81
CA VAL A 42 16.46 -6.75 -17.08
C VAL A 42 15.69 -7.37 -15.91
N ALA A 43 14.50 -6.88 -15.58
CA ALA A 43 13.70 -7.35 -14.45
C ALA A 43 12.19 -7.33 -14.75
N ARG A 44 11.45 -8.22 -14.07
CA ARG A 44 9.98 -8.16 -14.00
C ARG A 44 9.57 -7.22 -12.87
N ILE A 45 8.59 -6.37 -13.14
CA ILE A 45 8.09 -5.37 -12.20
C ILE A 45 6.58 -5.57 -12.10
N GLU A 46 6.11 -5.89 -10.89
CA GLU A 46 4.71 -6.16 -10.58
C GLU A 46 4.43 -5.86 -9.12
N LEU A 47 3.23 -5.34 -8.82
CA LEU A 47 2.70 -5.35 -7.47
C LEU A 47 2.36 -6.80 -7.07
N ALA A 48 3.06 -7.30 -6.07
CA ALA A 48 2.96 -8.69 -5.63
C ALA A 48 3.01 -8.82 -4.11
N ALA A 49 2.75 -10.04 -3.60
CA ALA A 49 2.87 -10.33 -2.18
C ALA A 49 4.32 -10.16 -1.70
N GLY A 50 4.51 -9.54 -0.54
CA GLY A 50 5.84 -9.38 0.06
C GLY A 50 6.45 -10.71 0.56
N SER A 51 5.62 -11.73 0.79
CA SER A 51 6.04 -13.09 1.12
C SER A 51 4.97 -14.09 0.68
N TYR A 52 5.41 -15.26 0.23
CA TYR A 52 4.54 -16.38 -0.18
C TYR A 52 4.56 -17.53 0.83
N ALA A 53 5.17 -17.34 2.00
CA ALA A 53 5.33 -18.40 3.00
C ALA A 53 4.02 -18.81 3.69
N LEU A 54 3.01 -17.94 3.68
CA LEU A 54 1.72 -18.16 4.32
C LEU A 54 0.62 -18.18 3.26
N ARG A 55 -0.19 -19.24 3.29
CA ARG A 55 -1.45 -19.33 2.54
C ARG A 55 -2.58 -19.26 3.55
N SER A 56 -3.34 -18.17 3.55
CA SER A 56 -4.47 -17.99 4.44
C SER A 56 -5.77 -18.30 3.70
N LEU A 57 -6.51 -19.28 4.22
CA LEU A 57 -7.78 -19.73 3.69
C LEU A 57 -8.83 -19.68 4.79
N LEU A 58 -10.05 -19.29 4.44
CA LEU A 58 -11.24 -19.47 5.26
C LEU A 58 -12.24 -20.32 4.48
N ASN A 59 -12.61 -21.48 5.01
CA ASN A 59 -13.49 -22.44 4.32
C ASN A 59 -13.05 -22.72 2.87
N ASN A 60 -11.74 -22.92 2.67
CA ASN A 60 -11.12 -23.18 1.36
C ASN A 60 -11.21 -22.02 0.34
N THR A 61 -11.59 -20.82 0.79
CA THR A 61 -11.57 -19.58 0.01
C THR A 61 -10.41 -18.71 0.48
N ASP A 62 -9.74 -18.00 -0.43
CA ASP A 62 -8.65 -17.09 -0.08
C ASP A 62 -9.13 -16.02 0.90
N ALA A 63 -8.40 -15.84 2.00
CA ALA A 63 -8.76 -14.93 3.07
C ALA A 63 -7.51 -14.29 3.69
N VAL A 64 -7.70 -13.17 4.38
CA VAL A 64 -6.65 -12.54 5.20
C VAL A 64 -7.15 -12.47 6.64
N ALA A 65 -6.36 -13.00 7.57
CA ALA A 65 -6.67 -12.92 9.00
C ALA A 65 -6.17 -11.61 9.60
N ILE A 66 -7.03 -10.90 10.33
CA ILE A 66 -6.69 -9.71 11.11
C ILE A 66 -6.96 -10.02 12.59
N PRO A 67 -5.94 -10.33 13.38
CA PRO A 67 -6.13 -10.58 14.80
C PRO A 67 -6.33 -9.25 15.55
N VAL A 68 -7.39 -9.17 16.36
CA VAL A 68 -7.67 -8.02 17.23
C VAL A 68 -7.42 -8.43 18.66
N PHE A 69 -6.54 -7.70 19.35
CA PHE A 69 -6.18 -7.95 20.74
C PHE A 69 -6.74 -6.88 21.65
N GLN A 70 -7.25 -7.31 22.79
CA GLN A 70 -7.74 -6.42 23.83
C GLN A 70 -6.56 -5.75 24.55
N ALA A 71 -6.61 -4.42 24.69
CA ALA A 71 -5.64 -3.69 25.52
C ALA A 71 -5.87 -3.94 27.02
N PRO A 72 -4.82 -3.96 27.87
CA PRO A 72 -4.96 -4.16 29.31
C PRO A 72 -5.95 -3.17 29.95
N GLY A 73 -6.86 -3.67 30.79
CA GLY A 73 -7.84 -2.86 31.51
C GLY A 73 -9.05 -2.38 30.70
N SER A 74 -9.14 -2.72 29.41
CA SER A 74 -10.32 -2.40 28.58
C SER A 74 -11.49 -3.37 28.82
N ASN A 75 -12.66 -3.08 28.24
CA ASN A 75 -13.84 -3.94 28.31
C ASN A 75 -13.99 -4.78 27.03
N ALA A 76 -14.01 -6.11 27.18
CA ALA A 76 -14.08 -7.04 26.05
C ALA A 76 -15.40 -6.97 25.26
N LEU A 77 -16.53 -6.72 25.94
CA LEU A 77 -17.83 -6.60 25.28
C LEU A 77 -17.93 -5.31 24.48
N GLN A 78 -17.41 -4.21 25.03
CA GLN A 78 -17.32 -2.94 24.32
C GLN A 78 -16.44 -3.08 23.09
N LEU A 79 -15.25 -3.68 23.23
CA LEU A 79 -14.35 -3.94 22.11
C LEU A 79 -15.02 -4.77 21.01
N SER A 80 -15.77 -5.82 21.37
CA SER A 80 -16.51 -6.64 20.40
C SER A 80 -17.57 -5.82 19.65
N SER A 81 -18.29 -4.95 20.36
CA SER A 81 -19.28 -4.05 19.75
C SER A 81 -18.64 -3.06 18.79
N ASP A 82 -17.52 -2.45 19.18
CA ASP A 82 -16.82 -1.44 18.39
C ASP A 82 -16.25 -2.04 17.11
N VAL A 83 -15.63 -3.23 17.19
CA VAL A 83 -15.13 -3.94 16.01
C VAL A 83 -16.26 -4.26 15.03
N ARG A 84 -17.41 -4.74 15.51
CA ARG A 84 -18.57 -5.02 14.66
C ARG A 84 -19.07 -3.76 13.97
N SER A 85 -19.20 -2.66 14.71
CA SER A 85 -19.64 -1.38 14.15
C SER A 85 -18.69 -0.86 13.08
N ALA A 86 -17.38 -0.90 13.33
CA ALA A 86 -16.37 -0.45 12.37
C ALA A 86 -16.39 -1.30 11.08
N MET A 87 -16.57 -2.62 11.20
CA MET A 87 -16.63 -3.49 10.03
C MET A 87 -17.89 -3.29 9.18
N GLU A 88 -19.04 -2.98 9.81
CA GLU A 88 -20.27 -2.63 9.07
C GLU A 88 -20.11 -1.32 8.28
N GLU A 89 -19.41 -0.33 8.85
CA GLU A 89 -19.09 0.92 8.14
C GLU A 89 -18.13 0.67 6.97
N LEU A 90 -17.02 -0.04 7.22
CA LEU A 90 -16.00 -0.31 6.21
C LEU A 90 -16.53 -1.12 5.03
N LYS A 91 -17.43 -2.08 5.29
CA LYS A 91 -18.04 -2.94 4.27
C LYS A 91 -18.72 -2.15 3.15
N GLN A 92 -19.18 -0.93 3.41
CA GLN A 92 -19.83 -0.09 2.40
C GLN A 92 -18.89 0.29 1.25
N ASN A 93 -17.58 0.32 1.52
CA ASN A 93 -16.55 0.69 0.56
C ASN A 93 -15.77 -0.53 0.03
N PHE A 94 -16.19 -1.74 0.36
CA PHE A 94 -15.50 -2.94 -0.10
C PHE A 94 -15.69 -3.12 -1.62
N PRO A 95 -14.64 -3.55 -2.34
CA PRO A 95 -14.78 -3.98 -3.71
C PRO A 95 -15.81 -5.12 -3.84
N ALA A 96 -16.43 -5.25 -5.01
CA ALA A 96 -17.34 -6.35 -5.29
C ALA A 96 -16.66 -7.70 -5.04
N GLY A 97 -17.34 -8.60 -4.33
CA GLY A 97 -16.84 -9.94 -3.99
C GLY A 97 -15.98 -10.01 -2.73
N VAL A 98 -15.68 -8.88 -2.07
CA VAL A 98 -14.97 -8.87 -0.78
C VAL A 98 -15.99 -8.88 0.36
N GLU A 99 -15.84 -9.84 1.28
CA GLU A 99 -16.65 -9.95 2.49
C GLU A 99 -15.76 -10.12 3.72
N TYR A 100 -16.29 -9.78 4.90
CA TYR A 100 -15.65 -10.13 6.16
C TYR A 100 -16.46 -11.18 6.93
N ARG A 101 -15.76 -11.88 7.83
CA ARG A 101 -16.34 -12.74 8.85
C ARG A 101 -15.58 -12.51 10.14
N ILE A 102 -16.30 -12.30 11.24
CA ILE A 102 -15.72 -12.25 12.58
C ILE A 102 -15.74 -13.67 13.11
N VAL A 103 -14.56 -14.28 13.20
CA VAL A 103 -14.37 -15.64 13.68
C VAL A 103 -13.63 -15.54 15.01
N TYR A 104 -14.29 -16.00 16.07
CA TYR A 104 -13.89 -15.88 17.49
C TYR A 104 -14.19 -14.52 18.13
#